data_AF-B8B999-F1
#
_entry.id   AF-B8B999-F1
#
_cell.length_a   1.000
_cell.length_b   1.000
_cell.length_c   1.000
_cell.angle_alpha   90.00
_cell.angle_beta   90.00
_cell.angle_gamma   90.00
#
_symmetry.space_group_name_H-M   'P 1'
#
loop_
_entity.id
_entity.type
_entity.pdbx_description
1 polymer ?
#
loop_
_entity_poly.entity_id
_entity_poly.type
_entity_poly.pdbx_seq_one_letter_code
_entity_poly.pdbx_strand_id
1 'polypeptide(L)' 'MAIELMLLAVNMNFVAFSHYLGDMHGQVFVFFILTVAAAESAIGLAILVLLFRNKSSIDAEDLNTLKG' A
#
# COMPACT_ATOMS: atom_id res chain seq x y z
N MET A 1 1.47 0.49 -7.45
CA MET A 1 0.36 -0.32 -8.00
C MET A 1 0.37 -1.78 -7.55
N ALA A 2 1.50 -2.48 -7.53
CA ALA A 2 1.53 -3.87 -7.04
C ALA A 2 1.17 -3.99 -5.54
N ILE A 3 1.59 -3.02 -4.72
CA ILE A 3 1.33 -3.00 -3.28
C ILE A 3 -0.16 -2.85 -2.96
N GLU A 4 -0.85 -2.01 -3.72
CA GLU A 4 -2.28 -1.74 -3.61
C GLU A 4 -3.09 -2.99 -3.96
N LEU A 5 -2.66 -3.74 -4.97
CA LEU A 5 -3.25 -5.05 -5.30
C LEU A 5 -3.01 -6.08 -4.18
N MET A 6 -1.83 -6.08 -3.55
CA MET A 6 -1.56 -6.94 -2.39
C MET A 6 -2.46 -6.58 -1.20
N LEU A 7 -2.63 -5.29 -0.88
CA LEU A 7 -3.52 -4.84 0.21
C LEU A 7 -4.99 -5.18 -0.07
N LEU A 8 -5.42 -5.08 -1.33
CA LEU A 8 -6.76 -5.52 -1.74
C LEU A 8 -6.94 -7.04 -1.54
N ALA A 9 -5.95 -7.84 -1.93
CA ALA A 9 -5.99 -9.29 -1.72
C ALA A 9 -6.06 -9.65 -0.24
N VAL A 10 -5.30 -8.96 0.61
CA VAL A 10 -5.36 -9.12 2.07
C VAL A 10 -6.75 -8.78 2.60
N ASN A 11 -7.35 -7.65 2.18
CA ASN A 11 -8.70 -7.27 2.57
C ASN A 11 -9.74 -8.33 2.17
N MET A 12 -9.65 -8.84 0.94
CA MET A 12 -10.54 -9.90 0.47
C MET A 12 -10.44 -11.16 1.34
N ASN A 13 -9.22 -11.50 1.76
CA ASN A 13 -8.96 -12.63 2.63
C ASN A 13 -9.58 -12.44 4.03
N PHE A 14 -9.45 -11.26 4.63
CA PHE A 14 -10.07 -10.94 5.91
C PHE A 14 -11.60 -11.02 5.86
N VAL A 15 -12.22 -10.53 4.79
CA VAL A 15 -13.68 -10.65 4.60
C VAL A 15 -14.10 -12.12 4.45
N ALA A 16 -13.35 -12.90 3.65
CA ALA A 16 -13.64 -14.32 3.43
C ALA A 16 -13.56 -15.13 4.73
N PHE A 17 -12.49 -14.96 5.51
CA PHE A 17 -12.32 -15.65 6.79
C PHE A 17 -13.29 -15.16 7.87
N SER A 18 -13.60 -13.87 7.89
CA SER A 18 -14.66 -13.32 8.76
C SER A 18 -16.00 -14.01 8.52
N HIS A 19 -16.37 -14.18 7.25
CA HIS A 19 -17.59 -14.89 6.89
C HIS A 19 -17.53 -16.38 7.24
N TYR A 20 -16.42 -17.05 6.93
CA TYR A 20 -16.25 -18.49 7.16
C TYR A 20 -16.26 -18.87 8.66
N LEU A 21 -15.62 -18.06 9.51
CA LEU A 21 -15.52 -18.29 10.95
C LEU A 21 -16.69 -17.68 11.74
N GLY A 22 -17.54 -16.86 11.10
CA GLY A 22 -18.60 -16.11 11.78
C GLY A 22 -18.07 -15.02 12.72
N ASP A 23 -16.85 -14.54 12.50
CA ASP A 23 -16.18 -13.57 13.36
C ASP A 23 -16.16 -12.17 12.73
N MET A 24 -16.74 -11.18 13.42
CA MET A 24 -16.81 -9.80 12.97
C MET A 24 -15.46 -9.06 13.05
N HIS A 25 -14.49 -9.56 13.81
CA HIS A 25 -13.18 -8.90 13.94
C HIS A 25 -12.45 -8.75 12.59
N GLY A 26 -12.62 -9.70 11.66
CA GLY A 26 -12.03 -9.59 10.33
C GLY A 26 -12.58 -8.41 9.52
N GLN A 27 -13.87 -8.09 9.63
CA GLN A 27 -14.44 -6.90 8.98
C GLN A 27 -13.95 -5.60 9.61
N VAL A 28 -13.77 -5.56 10.94
CA VAL A 28 -13.20 -4.41 11.64
C VAL A 28 -11.77 -4.15 11.17
N PHE A 29 -10.97 -5.21 10.97
CA PHE A 29 -9.59 -5.09 10.50
C PHE A 29 -9.48 -4.52 9.08
N VAL A 30 -10.44 -4.85 8.20
CA VAL A 30 -10.50 -4.31 6.83
C VAL A 30 -10.60 -2.78 6.83
N PHE A 31 -11.36 -2.18 7.75
CA PHE A 31 -11.43 -0.71 7.85
C PHE A 31 -10.08 -0.06 8.20
N PHE A 32 -9.31 -0.70 9.08
CA PHE A 32 -7.96 -0.22 9.40
C PHE A 32 -7.03 -0.34 8.20
N ILE A 33 -7.05 -1.48 7.50
CA ILE A 33 -6.21 -1.69 6.31
C ILE A 33 -6.57 -0.69 5.20
N LEU A 34 -7.85 -0.42 4.95
CA LEU A 34 -8.27 0.59 3.97
C LEU A 34 -7.76 1.99 4.34
N THR A 35 -7.76 2.34 5.63
CA THR A 35 -7.23 3.62 6.10
C THR A 35 -5.72 3.72 5.88
N VAL A 36 -4.98 2.65 6.20
CA VAL A 36 -3.52 2.57 5.96
C VAL A 36 -3.22 2.62 4.46
N ALA A 37 -3.95 1.88 3.64
CA ALA A 37 -3.79 1.87 2.19
C ALA A 37 -3.99 3.27 1.59
N ALA A 38 -5.02 4.00 2.02
CA ALA A 38 -5.26 5.36 1.58
C ALA A 38 -4.11 6.31 1.98
N ALA A 39 -3.62 6.20 3.22
CA ALA A 39 -2.50 7.01 3.70
C ALA A 39 -1.19 6.69 2.94
N GLU A 40 -0.90 5.40 2.73
CA GLU A 40 0.29 4.95 2.01
C GLU A 40 0.26 5.41 0.55
N SER A 41 -0.85 5.24 -0.17
CA SER A 41 -0.95 5.69 -1.56
C SER A 41 -0.77 7.21 -1.70
N ALA A 42 -1.31 7.99 -0.77
CA ALA A 42 -1.13 9.44 -0.77
C ALA A 42 0.35 9.83 -0.57
N ILE A 43 1.03 9.21 0.40
CA ILE A 43 2.45 9.48 0.68
C ILE A 43 3.35 8.96 -0.45
N GLY A 44 3.12 7.75 -0.93
CA GLY A 44 3.90 7.12 -2.00
C GLY A 44 3.85 7.94 -3.28
N LEU A 45 2.67 8.43 -3.67
CA LEU A 45 2.54 9.30 -4.83
C LEU A 45 3.22 10.66 -4.61
N ALA A 46 3.10 11.25 -3.41
CA ALA A 46 3.78 12.50 -3.10
C ALA A 46 5.32 12.38 -3.22
N ILE A 47 5.88 11.27 -2.75
CA ILE A 47 7.31 10.97 -2.88
C ILE A 47 7.67 10.78 -4.36
N LEU A 48 6.91 10.01 -5.13
CA LEU A 48 7.15 9.81 -6.56
C LEU A 48 7.13 11.12 -7.36
N VAL A 49 6.17 12.00 -7.08
CA VAL A 49 6.11 13.33 -7.73
C VAL A 49 7.33 14.17 -7.39
N LEU A 50 7.75 14.18 -6.12
CA LEU A 50 8.94 14.91 -5.69
C LEU A 50 10.22 14.37 -6.34
N LEU A 51 10.34 13.04 -6.42
CA LEU A 51 11.47 12.34 -7.03
C LEU A 51 11.53 12.67 -8.53
N PHE A 52 10.41 12.54 -9.24
CA PHE A 52 10.33 12.88 -10.65
C PHE A 52 10.67 14.34 -10.91
N ARG A 53 10.26 15.27 -10.04
CA ARG A 53 10.62 16.70 -10.14
C ARG A 53 12.13 16.93 -10.03
N ASN A 54 12.84 16.13 -9.23
CA ASN A 54 14.26 16.32 -8.96
C ASN A 54 15.18 15.53 -9.92
N LYS A 55 14.71 14.41 -10.46
CA LYS A 55 15.52 13.46 -11.25
C LYS A 55 14.99 13.23 -12.67
N SER A 56 13.78 13.69 -12.99
CA SER A 56 13.08 13.44 -14.27
C SER A 56 12.92 11.97 -14.65
N SER A 57 13.09 11.06 -13.68
CA SER A 57 12.99 9.61 -13.80
C SER A 57 12.21 9.08 -12.59
N ILE A 58 11.51 7.97 -12.78
CA ILE A 58 10.85 7.21 -11.70
C ILE A 58 11.52 5.85 -11.46
N ASP A 59 12.65 5.59 -12.13
CA ASP A 59 13.39 4.35 -11.96
C ASP A 59 14.00 4.30 -10.55
N ALA A 60 13.79 3.18 -9.86
CA ALA A 60 14.34 2.98 -8.53
C ALA A 60 15.86 2.75 -8.57
N GLU A 61 16.41 2.25 -9.68
CA GLU A 61 17.85 2.01 -9.85
C GLU A 61 18.67 3.32 -9.86
N ASP A 62 18.04 4.43 -10.25
CA ASP A 62 18.64 5.78 -10.25
C ASP A 62 18.85 6.34 -8.83
N LEU A 63 18.29 5.69 -7.79
CA LEU A 63 18.37 6.11 -6.38
C LEU A 63 19.58 5.52 -5.64
N ASN A 64 20.75 5.50 -6.27
CA ASN A 64 21.95 4.82 -5.78
C ASN A 64 23.03 5.74 -5.15
N THR A 65 22.63 6.92 -4.67
CA THR A 65 23.57 7.94 -4.16
C THR A 65 24.22 7.58 -2.83
N LEU A 66 23.57 6.74 -2.02
CA LEU A 66 24.14 6.24 -0.77
C LEU A 66 25.06 5.06 -1.08
N LYS A 67 26.37 5.23 -0.82
CA LYS A 67 27.37 4.16 -0.94
C LYS A 67 28.13 4.07 0.38
N GLY A 68 28.23 2.86 0.92
CA GLY A 68 29.01 2.49 2.10
C GLY A 68 30.10 1.50 1.72
#